data_AF-A0A9P5JQ63-F1
#
_entry.id   AF-A0A9P5JQ63-F1
#
_cell.length_a   1.000
_cell.length_b   1.000
_cell.length_c   1.000
_cell.angle_alpha   90.00
_cell.angle_beta   90.00
_cell.angle_gamma   90.00
#
_symmetry.space_group_name_H-M   'P 1'
#
loop_
_entity.id
_entity.type
_entity.pdbx_description
1 polymer ?
#
loop_
_entity_poly.entity_id
_entity_poly.type
_entity_poly.pdbx_seq_one_letter_code
_entity_poly.pdbx_strand_id
1 'polypeptide(L)'
;VRGYLLDGFPGPRDYCSPNGRVIISHGGGCSGIEDRDGTTVIGMNADHNLSRGAPAALQRAFQNKQAIVLLSGSKYTAFPVRFPEECRYFVLGWYVITHAWCYPEEGVIKGKTELSMFRFQWLPEQLPWWDHLLPSSLQSPITNPSTRRLIAPDVTVYECPACTTTSPMVFSKGRCLKSWCWAFYKVCALSSYCHGNTTGTSVTGLFYWARILGGPETRITHI
;
A
#
# COMPACT_ATOMS: atom_id res chain seq x y z
N VAL A 1 -16.24 6.54 -4.08
CA VAL A 1 -15.95 5.12 -4.45
C VAL A 1 -16.71 4.22 -3.49
N ARG A 2 -17.28 3.10 -3.92
CA ARG A 2 -18.01 2.16 -3.05
C ARG A 2 -17.41 0.75 -3.02
N GLY A 3 -16.63 0.40 -4.04
CA GLY A 3 -15.88 -0.84 -4.10
C GLY A 3 -14.50 -0.63 -4.72
N TYR A 4 -13.60 -1.57 -4.46
CA TYR A 4 -12.23 -1.59 -4.98
C TYR A 4 -11.89 -3.01 -5.43
N LEU A 5 -11.40 -3.19 -6.65
CA LEU A 5 -11.05 -4.49 -7.22
C LEU A 5 -9.53 -4.72 -7.17
N LEU A 6 -9.12 -5.80 -6.53
CA LEU A 6 -7.78 -6.37 -6.56
C LEU A 6 -7.78 -7.49 -7.60
N ASP A 7 -7.04 -7.35 -8.71
CA ASP A 7 -6.99 -8.39 -9.75
C ASP A 7 -5.59 -8.42 -10.42
N GLY A 8 -5.49 -8.85 -11.68
CA GLY A 8 -4.25 -9.23 -12.37
C GLY A 8 -3.22 -8.15 -12.69
N PHE A 9 -3.24 -7.02 -11.99
CA PHE A 9 -2.24 -5.96 -12.11
C PHE A 9 -1.68 -5.56 -10.73
N PRO A 10 -1.16 -6.50 -9.91
CA PRO A 10 -0.55 -6.13 -8.63
C PRO A 10 0.75 -5.36 -8.86
N GLY A 11 0.94 -4.26 -8.12
CA GLY A 11 2.20 -3.54 -8.11
C GLY A 11 3.28 -4.27 -7.28
N PRO A 12 4.58 -4.02 -7.49
CA PRO A 12 5.67 -4.65 -6.70
C PRO A 12 5.62 -4.37 -5.19
N ARG A 13 4.83 -3.37 -4.78
CA ARG A 13 4.65 -2.93 -3.40
C ARG A 13 3.24 -3.22 -2.86
N ASP A 14 2.39 -3.84 -3.67
CA ASP A 14 1.11 -4.34 -3.19
C ASP A 14 1.37 -5.47 -2.19
N TYR A 15 0.56 -5.53 -1.15
CA TYR A 15 0.74 -6.47 -0.06
C TYR A 15 -0.61 -6.87 0.51
N CYS A 16 -0.74 -8.14 0.87
CA CYS A 16 -1.86 -8.63 1.66
C CYS A 16 -1.28 -9.33 2.89
N SER A 17 -1.78 -8.96 4.07
CA SER A 17 -1.42 -9.64 5.31
C SER A 17 -1.83 -11.11 5.27
N PRO A 18 -1.13 -12.01 5.99
CA PRO A 18 -1.46 -13.44 6.02
C PRO A 18 -2.89 -13.78 6.45
N ASN A 19 -3.56 -12.89 7.21
CA ASN A 19 -4.97 -13.06 7.61
C ASN A 19 -5.97 -12.28 6.74
N GLY A 20 -5.50 -11.65 5.65
CA GLY A 20 -6.34 -10.89 4.71
C GLY A 20 -6.93 -9.58 5.25
N ARG A 21 -6.61 -9.17 6.49
CA ARG A 21 -7.26 -8.01 7.14
C ARG A 21 -6.60 -6.68 6.82
N VAL A 22 -5.36 -6.70 6.37
CA VAL A 22 -4.62 -5.53 5.91
C VAL A 22 -4.22 -5.77 4.48
N ILE A 23 -4.60 -4.85 3.61
CA ILE A 23 -4.22 -4.87 2.20
C ILE A 23 -3.62 -3.50 1.86
N ILE A 24 -2.49 -3.51 1.17
CA ILE A 24 -1.85 -2.33 0.60
C ILE A 24 -1.93 -2.50 -0.91
N SER A 25 -2.49 -1.51 -1.59
CA SER A 25 -2.55 -1.51 -3.05
C SER A 25 -2.48 -0.09 -3.61
N HIS A 26 -1.88 0.05 -4.78
CA HIS A 26 -1.82 1.30 -5.53
C HIS A 26 -3.19 1.66 -6.14
N GLY A 27 -3.55 2.94 -6.16
CA GLY A 27 -4.74 3.41 -6.85
C GLY A 27 -4.60 3.24 -8.36
N GLY A 28 -5.33 2.26 -8.92
CA GLY A 28 -5.39 2.02 -10.36
C GLY A 28 -6.10 3.14 -11.15
N GLY A 29 -6.25 2.95 -12.45
CA GLY A 29 -7.04 3.84 -13.33
C GLY A 29 -6.29 4.99 -14.00
N CYS A 30 -4.96 5.03 -13.89
CA CYS A 30 -4.11 5.97 -14.63
C CYS A 30 -3.27 5.30 -15.74
N SER A 31 -3.56 4.06 -16.14
CA SER A 31 -2.93 3.48 -17.34
C SER A 31 -3.47 4.17 -18.59
N GLY A 32 -2.61 4.91 -19.29
CA GLY A 32 -2.86 5.42 -20.62
C GLY A 32 -2.42 4.40 -21.67
N ILE A 33 -3.09 4.40 -22.81
CA ILE A 33 -2.56 3.78 -24.01
C ILE A 33 -1.90 4.92 -24.78
N GLU A 34 -0.57 4.94 -24.83
CA GLU A 34 0.14 5.79 -25.78
C GLU A 34 0.49 4.93 -26.99
N ASP A 35 -0.04 5.31 -28.15
CA ASP A 35 0.33 4.71 -29.41
C ASP A 35 1.51 5.51 -29.98
N ARG A 36 2.72 4.96 -29.89
CA ARG A 36 3.91 5.51 -30.55
C ARG A 36 4.35 4.52 -31.62
N ASP A 37 4.38 4.99 -32.86
CA ASP A 37 4.95 4.27 -34.01
C ASP A 37 4.44 2.81 -34.17
N GLY A 38 3.12 2.62 -34.06
CA GLY A 38 2.47 1.31 -34.22
C GLY A 38 2.72 0.31 -33.09
N THR A 39 3.36 0.74 -32.00
CA THR A 39 3.55 -0.06 -30.80
C THR A 39 2.66 0.50 -29.69
N THR A 40 1.62 -0.26 -29.33
CA THR A 40 0.76 0.06 -28.20
C THR A 40 1.54 -0.10 -26.90
N VAL A 41 2.00 1.01 -26.32
CA VAL A 41 2.61 1.01 -24.99
C VAL A 41 1.52 1.33 -23.99
N ILE A 42 1.15 0.32 -23.19
CA ILE A 42 0.34 0.55 -21.99
C ILE A 42 1.27 1.18 -20.96
N GLY A 43 1.32 2.51 -20.94
CA GLY A 43 2.10 3.30 -20.01
C GLY A 43 1.23 3.77 -18.86
N MET A 44 1.78 3.81 -17.64
CA MET A 44 1.16 4.60 -16.57
C MET A 44 1.28 6.08 -16.94
N ASN A 45 0.15 6.78 -17.09
CA ASN A 45 0.15 8.22 -17.28
C ASN A 45 0.77 8.87 -16.04
N ALA A 46 1.69 9.80 -16.27
CA ALA A 46 2.48 10.49 -15.25
C ALA A 46 1.63 11.22 -14.18
N ASP A 47 0.34 11.46 -14.44
CA ASP A 47 -0.58 12.16 -13.55
C ASP A 47 -1.32 11.22 -12.60
N HIS A 48 -0.57 10.54 -11.71
CA HIS A 48 -1.11 9.88 -10.52
C HIS A 48 -1.36 10.85 -9.35
N ASN A 49 -1.42 12.15 -9.65
CA ASN A 49 -1.74 13.17 -8.68
C ASN A 49 -3.16 12.91 -8.12
N LEU A 50 -3.33 13.06 -6.80
CA LEU A 50 -4.58 12.82 -6.06
C LEU A 50 -5.78 13.67 -6.53
N SER A 51 -5.60 14.48 -7.57
CA SER A 51 -6.56 15.42 -8.13
C SER A 51 -7.63 14.80 -9.04
N ARG A 52 -7.39 13.65 -9.69
CA ARG A 52 -8.35 13.06 -10.66
C ARG A 52 -8.46 11.53 -10.58
N GLY A 53 -9.53 10.99 -11.17
CA GLY A 53 -9.72 9.55 -11.35
C GLY A 53 -9.99 8.75 -10.07
N ALA A 54 -9.66 7.46 -10.12
CA ALA A 54 -9.85 6.53 -9.01
C ALA A 54 -9.00 6.88 -7.75
N PRO A 55 -7.74 7.34 -7.87
CA PRO A 55 -6.96 7.79 -6.70
C PRO A 55 -7.64 8.92 -5.93
N ALA A 56 -8.20 9.92 -6.63
CA ALA A 56 -8.95 11.02 -5.98
C ALA A 56 -10.20 10.52 -5.25
N ALA A 57 -10.89 9.52 -5.80
CA ALA A 57 -12.07 8.93 -5.18
C ALA A 57 -11.71 8.13 -3.91
N LEU A 58 -10.58 7.41 -3.92
CA LEU A 58 -10.03 6.71 -2.76
C LEU A 58 -9.53 7.69 -1.70
N GLN A 59 -8.91 8.80 -2.10
CA GLN A 59 -8.51 9.87 -1.19
C GLN A 59 -9.72 10.47 -0.46
N ARG A 60 -10.83 10.72 -1.16
CA ARG A 60 -12.09 11.18 -0.51
C ARG A 60 -12.63 10.13 0.45
N ALA A 61 -12.60 8.85 0.10
CA ALA A 61 -13.03 7.79 1.01
C ALA A 61 -12.13 7.69 2.25
N PHE A 62 -10.82 7.88 2.10
CA PHE A 62 -9.88 7.98 3.22
C PHE A 62 -10.18 9.16 4.15
N GLN A 63 -10.40 10.35 3.58
CA GLN A 63 -10.75 11.56 4.33
C GLN A 63 -12.06 11.40 5.10
N ASN A 64 -13.07 10.81 4.46
CA ASN A 64 -14.41 10.63 5.03
C ASN A 64 -14.55 9.37 5.89
N LYS A 65 -13.47 8.59 6.09
CA LYS A 65 -13.51 7.28 6.77
C LYS A 65 -14.60 6.36 6.20
N GLN A 66 -14.80 6.44 4.90
CA GLN A 66 -15.87 5.72 4.21
C GLN A 66 -15.49 4.23 4.10
N ALA A 67 -16.43 3.36 4.45
CA ALA A 67 -16.31 1.94 4.17
C ALA A 67 -16.34 1.67 2.65
N ILE A 68 -15.50 0.74 2.21
CA ILE A 68 -15.36 0.30 0.81
C ILE A 68 -15.40 -1.22 0.79
N VAL A 69 -16.19 -1.81 -0.11
CA VAL A 69 -16.16 -3.25 -0.36
C VAL A 69 -14.90 -3.60 -1.16
N LEU A 70 -14.11 -4.57 -0.72
CA LEU A 70 -12.98 -5.06 -1.52
C LEU A 70 -13.40 -6.31 -2.28
N LEU A 71 -13.09 -6.36 -3.57
CA LEU A 71 -13.26 -7.55 -4.38
C LEU A 71 -11.90 -8.10 -4.75
N SER A 72 -11.74 -9.41 -4.70
CA SER A 72 -10.59 -10.11 -5.25
C SER A 72 -11.00 -10.80 -6.54
N GLY A 73 -10.32 -10.51 -7.64
CA GLY A 73 -10.38 -11.29 -8.86
C GLY A 73 -9.50 -12.54 -8.75
N SER A 74 -9.74 -13.50 -9.64
CA SER A 74 -9.00 -14.77 -9.66
C SER A 74 -7.50 -14.61 -9.98
N LYS A 75 -7.07 -13.47 -10.54
CA LYS A 75 -5.66 -13.20 -10.83
C LYS A 75 -4.93 -12.52 -9.67
N TYR A 76 -5.62 -12.14 -8.60
CA TYR A 76 -4.97 -11.57 -7.41
C TYR A 76 -4.42 -12.69 -6.51
N THR A 77 -3.17 -13.06 -6.74
CA THR A 77 -2.51 -14.19 -6.09
C THR A 77 -1.98 -13.89 -4.69
N ALA A 78 -1.97 -12.63 -4.26
CA ALA A 78 -1.45 -12.22 -2.95
C ALA A 78 -2.42 -12.51 -1.79
N PHE A 79 -3.70 -12.77 -2.06
CA PHE A 79 -4.66 -13.10 -1.01
C PHE A 79 -4.34 -14.47 -0.39
N PRO A 80 -4.40 -14.64 0.94
CA PRO A 80 -3.94 -15.85 1.63
C PRO A 80 -4.80 -17.10 1.39
N VAL A 81 -5.99 -16.92 0.83
CA VAL A 81 -6.91 -18.01 0.51
C VAL A 81 -6.95 -18.19 -1.00
N ARG A 82 -6.76 -19.42 -1.45
CA ARG A 82 -7.03 -19.77 -2.84
C ARG A 82 -8.52 -19.94 -3.06
N PHE A 83 -8.97 -19.35 -4.14
CA PHE A 83 -10.36 -19.34 -4.50
C PHE A 83 -10.71 -20.48 -5.46
N PRO A 84 -11.96 -20.99 -5.45
CA PRO A 84 -12.45 -21.89 -6.49
C PRO A 84 -12.23 -21.33 -7.90
N GLU A 85 -11.74 -22.17 -8.82
CA GLU A 85 -11.41 -21.77 -10.20
C GLU A 85 -12.63 -21.29 -11.02
N GLU A 86 -13.81 -21.79 -10.68
CA GLU A 86 -15.11 -21.47 -11.28
C GLU A 86 -15.53 -20.00 -11.09
N CYS A 87 -14.99 -19.32 -10.08
CA CYS A 87 -15.44 -18.01 -9.66
C CYS A 87 -14.42 -16.94 -10.05
N ARG A 88 -14.86 -15.99 -10.88
CA ARG A 88 -14.00 -14.91 -11.37
C ARG A 88 -13.73 -13.82 -10.33
N TYR A 89 -14.69 -13.55 -9.45
CA TYR A 89 -14.63 -12.48 -8.48
C TYR A 89 -15.21 -12.91 -7.13
N PHE A 90 -14.58 -12.45 -6.06
CA PHE A 90 -14.97 -12.73 -4.68
C PHE A 90 -15.12 -11.43 -3.91
N VAL A 91 -16.20 -11.34 -3.15
CA VAL A 91 -16.38 -10.26 -2.18
C VAL A 91 -15.53 -10.62 -0.97
N LEU A 92 -14.37 -9.98 -0.83
CA LEU A 92 -13.83 -9.75 0.51
C LEU A 92 -14.84 -8.79 1.17
N GLY A 93 -15.14 -8.75 2.45
CA GLY A 93 -16.08 -7.77 2.99
C GLY A 93 -15.66 -6.28 2.92
N TRP A 94 -16.12 -5.52 3.91
CA TRP A 94 -15.91 -4.10 4.07
C TRP A 94 -14.56 -3.77 4.70
N TYR A 95 -13.88 -2.79 4.13
CA TYR A 95 -12.64 -2.23 4.66
C TYR A 95 -12.78 -0.71 4.76
N VAL A 96 -11.93 -0.10 5.58
CA VAL A 96 -11.71 1.35 5.59
C VAL A 96 -10.28 1.66 5.16
N ILE A 97 -10.09 2.76 4.44
CA ILE A 97 -8.75 3.25 4.16
C ILE A 97 -8.24 3.92 5.43
N THR A 98 -7.13 3.40 5.94
CA THR A 98 -6.49 3.92 7.16
C THR A 98 -5.37 4.89 6.84
N HIS A 99 -4.72 4.72 5.69
CA HIS A 99 -3.60 5.53 5.26
C HIS A 99 -3.57 5.66 3.74
N ALA A 100 -3.09 6.82 3.27
CA ALA A 100 -2.85 7.12 1.87
C ALA A 100 -1.52 7.86 1.75
N TRP A 101 -0.74 7.55 0.71
CA TRP A 101 0.57 8.18 0.46
C TRP A 101 0.92 8.10 -1.04
N CYS A 102 1.87 8.93 -1.50
CA CYS A 102 2.46 8.79 -2.84
C CYS A 102 3.72 7.92 -2.78
N TYR A 103 4.04 7.16 -3.82
CA TYR A 103 5.21 6.28 -3.87
C TYR A 103 5.94 6.47 -5.21
N PRO A 104 7.24 6.78 -5.25
CA PRO A 104 7.96 6.93 -6.50
C PRO A 104 8.15 5.56 -7.18
N GLU A 105 7.68 5.41 -8.41
CA GLU A 105 7.97 4.23 -9.23
C GLU A 105 9.32 4.43 -9.94
N GLU A 106 10.26 3.49 -9.73
CA GLU A 106 11.54 3.50 -10.42
C GLU A 106 11.43 2.66 -11.70
N GLY A 107 11.32 3.31 -12.86
CA GLY A 107 11.53 2.66 -14.15
C GLY A 107 10.61 3.10 -15.30
N VAL A 108 11.18 3.04 -16.51
CA VAL A 108 10.61 3.17 -17.87
C VAL A 108 10.59 4.57 -18.49
N ILE A 109 10.19 5.65 -17.80
CA ILE A 109 10.18 6.99 -18.39
C ILE A 109 11.07 7.93 -17.57
N LYS A 110 11.88 8.76 -18.22
CA LYS A 110 12.58 9.89 -17.59
C LYS A 110 11.54 10.88 -17.03
N GLY A 111 11.04 10.59 -15.85
CA GLY A 111 10.00 11.34 -15.15
C GLY A 111 9.70 10.66 -13.82
N LYS A 112 9.53 11.44 -12.75
CA LYS A 112 9.15 10.93 -11.42
C LYS A 112 7.66 10.54 -11.46
N THR A 113 7.33 9.33 -11.87
CA THR A 113 5.96 8.83 -11.71
C THR A 113 5.74 8.46 -10.25
N GLU A 114 4.73 9.05 -9.62
CA GLU A 114 4.39 8.79 -8.21
C GLU A 114 3.07 8.01 -8.09
N LEU A 115 3.11 6.74 -7.72
CA LEU A 115 1.92 5.94 -7.46
C LEU A 115 1.20 6.39 -6.18
N SER A 116 -0.08 6.69 -6.26
CA SER A 116 -0.92 6.81 -5.06
C SER A 116 -1.13 5.43 -4.44
N MET A 117 -0.83 5.24 -3.17
CA MET A 117 -0.95 3.97 -2.44
C MET A 117 -1.92 4.10 -1.28
N PHE A 118 -2.64 3.02 -0.98
CA PHE A 118 -3.64 3.00 0.07
C PHE A 118 -3.50 1.76 0.95
N ARG A 119 -3.68 1.93 2.27
CA ARG A 119 -3.79 0.82 3.24
C ARG A 119 -5.24 0.61 3.65
N PHE A 120 -5.82 -0.47 3.17
CA PHE A 120 -7.13 -0.96 3.53
C PHE A 120 -7.05 -1.82 4.79
N GLN A 121 -7.94 -1.55 5.74
CA GLN A 121 -8.07 -2.29 7.00
C GLN A 121 -9.49 -2.85 7.12
N TRP A 122 -9.58 -4.14 7.43
CA TRP A 122 -10.83 -4.84 7.69
C TRP A 122 -11.67 -4.16 8.76
N LEU A 123 -12.97 -4.00 8.51
CA LEU A 123 -13.92 -3.55 9.52
C LEU A 123 -14.36 -4.73 10.41
N PRO A 124 -14.11 -4.66 11.74
CA PRO A 124 -14.29 -5.79 12.64
C PRO A 124 -15.75 -6.19 12.86
N GLU A 125 -16.71 -5.33 12.55
CA GLU A 125 -18.16 -5.54 12.74
C GLU A 125 -18.73 -6.69 11.90
N GLN A 126 -17.95 -7.21 10.94
CA GLN A 126 -18.34 -8.32 10.09
C GLN A 126 -17.47 -9.57 10.32
N LEU A 127 -18.03 -10.74 10.04
CA LEU A 127 -17.32 -12.02 10.06
C LEU A 127 -16.68 -12.27 8.68
N PRO A 128 -15.36 -12.54 8.59
CA PRO A 128 -14.75 -12.90 7.34
C PRO A 128 -15.23 -14.30 6.95
N TRP A 129 -16.01 -14.42 5.87
CA TRP A 129 -16.52 -15.74 5.46
C TRP A 129 -15.38 -16.69 5.09
N TRP A 130 -14.21 -16.19 4.73
CA TRP A 130 -13.01 -16.97 4.42
C TRP A 130 -12.12 -17.26 5.64
N ASP A 131 -12.46 -16.82 6.86
CA ASP A 131 -11.59 -16.99 8.04
C ASP A 131 -11.33 -18.48 8.32
N HIS A 132 -12.33 -19.34 8.14
CA HIS A 132 -12.21 -20.79 8.30
C HIS A 132 -11.29 -21.48 7.28
N LEU A 133 -10.92 -20.77 6.20
CA LEU A 133 -10.00 -21.25 5.16
C LEU A 133 -8.54 -20.91 5.48
N LEU A 134 -8.29 -20.09 6.51
CA LEU A 134 -6.94 -19.74 6.97
C LEU A 134 -6.39 -20.85 7.90
N PRO A 135 -5.05 -21.00 8.00
CA PRO A 135 -4.44 -21.79 9.06
C PRO A 135 -4.91 -21.34 10.45
N SER A 136 -5.11 -22.26 11.39
CA SER A 136 -5.66 -21.97 12.73
C SER A 136 -4.91 -20.86 13.49
N SER A 137 -3.60 -20.72 13.25
CA SER A 137 -2.77 -19.66 13.87
C SER A 137 -3.08 -18.24 13.35
N LEU A 138 -3.79 -18.10 12.23
CA LEU A 138 -4.14 -16.84 11.58
C LEU A 138 -5.64 -16.52 11.65
N GLN A 139 -6.47 -17.46 12.11
CA GLN A 139 -7.91 -17.28 12.28
C GLN A 139 -8.23 -16.29 13.41
N SER A 140 -9.42 -15.68 13.37
CA SER A 140 -9.91 -14.93 14.53
C SER A 140 -10.00 -15.87 15.74
N PRO A 141 -9.65 -15.41 16.95
CA PRO A 141 -10.26 -16.01 18.13
C PRO A 141 -11.77 -15.90 17.99
N ILE A 142 -12.48 -17.01 18.20
CA ILE A 142 -13.95 -17.08 18.23
C ILE A 142 -14.41 -16.23 19.43
N THR A 143 -14.50 -14.93 19.22
CA THR A 143 -15.01 -13.97 20.20
C THR A 143 -16.23 -13.31 19.60
N ASN A 144 -17.29 -13.23 20.41
CA ASN A 144 -18.59 -12.68 20.04
C ASN A 144 -18.42 -11.31 19.34
N PRO A 145 -19.14 -11.05 18.23
CA PRO A 145 -19.04 -9.79 17.49
C PRO A 145 -19.37 -8.55 18.36
N SER A 146 -20.09 -8.73 19.47
CA SER A 146 -20.50 -7.69 20.41
C SER A 146 -19.38 -7.11 21.29
N THR A 147 -18.18 -7.70 21.34
CA THR A 147 -17.02 -7.15 22.09
C THR A 147 -15.91 -6.59 21.20
N ARG A 148 -16.08 -6.56 19.87
CA ARG A 148 -15.10 -5.98 18.96
C ARG A 148 -15.17 -4.45 19.02
N ARG A 149 -14.47 -3.84 19.99
CA ARG A 149 -14.10 -2.43 19.87
C ARG A 149 -13.27 -2.24 18.60
N LEU A 150 -13.49 -1.15 17.89
CA LEU A 150 -12.60 -0.57 16.89
C LEU A 150 -11.26 -0.18 17.56
N ILE A 151 -10.53 -1.15 18.09
CA ILE A 151 -9.11 -0.95 18.34
C ILE A 151 -8.51 -1.07 16.95
N ALA A 152 -8.41 0.06 16.25
CA ALA A 152 -7.47 0.16 15.15
C ALA A 152 -6.16 -0.42 15.69
N PRO A 153 -5.58 -1.47 15.06
CA PRO A 153 -4.35 -2.06 15.56
C PRO A 153 -3.39 -0.91 15.79
N ASP A 154 -2.84 -0.82 17.00
CA ASP A 154 -2.02 0.30 17.46
C ASP A 154 -0.99 0.60 16.37
N VAL A 155 -1.27 1.64 15.58
CA VAL A 155 -0.47 1.93 14.40
C VAL A 155 0.77 2.56 14.97
N THR A 156 1.83 1.77 15.11
CA THR A 156 3.11 2.33 15.54
C THR A 156 3.43 3.49 14.62
N VAL A 157 3.69 4.64 15.19
CA VAL A 157 4.05 5.84 14.45
C VAL A 157 5.56 5.97 14.40
N TYR A 158 6.07 6.36 13.24
CA TYR A 158 7.43 6.79 13.04
C TYR A 158 7.45 8.31 12.99
N GLU A 159 8.19 8.94 13.90
CA GLU A 159 8.48 10.36 13.81
C GLU A 159 9.65 10.57 12.85
N CYS A 160 9.44 11.40 11.83
CA CYS A 160 10.48 11.68 10.86
C CYS A 160 11.53 12.65 11.44
N PRO A 161 12.82 12.29 11.48
CA PRO A 161 13.86 13.17 12.02
C PRO A 161 14.11 14.42 11.17
N ALA A 162 13.67 14.41 9.91
CA ALA A 162 13.88 15.50 8.96
C ALA A 162 12.80 16.60 9.02
N CYS A 163 11.55 16.23 9.27
CA CYS A 163 10.43 17.16 9.24
C CYS A 163 9.55 17.10 10.50
N THR A 164 9.95 16.29 11.49
CA THR A 164 9.30 16.06 12.79
C THR A 164 7.83 15.63 12.74
N THR A 165 7.28 15.41 11.55
CA THR A 165 5.92 14.89 11.42
C THR A 165 5.90 13.38 11.57
N THR A 166 4.83 12.89 12.18
CA THR A 166 4.56 11.47 12.32
C THR A 166 4.07 10.87 11.00
N SER A 167 4.53 9.66 10.73
CA SER A 167 4.09 8.81 9.63
C SER A 167 3.73 7.44 10.21
N PRO A 168 2.73 6.74 9.67
CA PRO A 168 2.45 5.38 10.08
C PRO A 168 3.64 4.47 9.75
N MET A 169 3.96 3.54 10.65
CA MET A 169 4.97 2.51 10.41
C MET A 169 4.37 1.43 9.51
N VAL A 170 4.41 1.68 8.20
CA VAL A 170 3.95 0.73 7.16
C VAL A 170 5.05 -0.31 6.85
N PHE A 171 6.31 0.06 7.08
CA PHE A 171 7.49 -0.75 6.80
C PHE A 171 8.21 -1.11 8.10
N SER A 172 9.00 -2.19 8.08
CA SER A 172 9.83 -2.66 9.19
C SER A 172 10.87 -1.65 9.64
N LYS A 173 11.17 -0.68 8.78
CA LYS A 173 11.94 0.51 9.12
C LYS A 173 11.03 1.72 8.90
N GLY A 174 10.98 2.63 9.87
CA GLY A 174 10.20 3.85 9.76
C GLY A 174 10.63 4.70 8.56
N ARG A 175 9.65 5.26 7.84
CA ARG A 175 9.85 6.14 6.69
C ARG A 175 8.89 7.32 6.76
N CYS A 176 9.33 8.49 6.31
CA CYS A 176 8.45 9.62 6.15
C CYS A 176 7.56 9.42 4.92
N LEU A 177 6.25 9.56 5.10
CA LEU A 177 5.26 9.42 4.01
C LEU A 177 4.70 10.78 3.56
N LYS A 178 5.32 11.89 3.96
CA LYS A 178 4.94 13.24 3.51
C LYS A 178 5.73 13.60 2.25
N SER A 179 5.05 13.74 1.13
CA SER A 179 5.67 14.02 -0.18
C SER A 179 6.51 15.30 -0.23
N TRP A 180 6.23 16.26 0.64
CA TRP A 180 6.99 17.52 0.75
C TRP A 180 8.27 17.40 1.60
N CYS A 181 8.47 16.30 2.34
CA CYS A 181 9.65 16.10 3.17
C CYS A 181 10.85 15.63 2.34
N TRP A 182 12.05 16.17 2.55
CA TRP A 182 13.23 15.69 1.82
C TRP A 182 13.64 14.25 2.18
N ALA A 183 13.22 13.76 3.36
CA ALA A 183 13.38 12.36 3.80
C ALA A 183 12.20 11.47 3.38
N PHE A 184 11.27 11.99 2.58
CA PHE A 184 10.19 11.21 1.97
C PHE A 184 10.77 9.95 1.33
N TYR A 185 10.23 8.79 1.73
CA TYR A 185 10.67 7.47 1.27
C TYR A 185 12.09 7.01 1.56
N LYS A 186 12.93 7.85 2.18
CA LYS A 186 14.31 7.49 2.50
C LYS A 186 14.35 6.71 3.82
N VAL A 187 15.14 5.64 3.85
CA VAL A 187 15.48 4.96 5.10
C VAL A 187 16.69 5.68 5.68
N CYS A 188 16.55 6.32 6.83
CA CYS A 188 17.73 6.72 7.60
C CYS A 188 18.46 5.44 8.04
N ALA A 189 19.67 5.23 7.56
CA ALA A 189 20.56 4.26 8.18
C ALA A 189 20.83 4.76 9.61
N LEU A 190 20.43 3.98 10.61
CA LEU A 190 20.57 4.29 12.03
C LEU A 190 22.04 4.42 12.51
N SER A 191 23.03 4.48 11.61
CA SER A 191 24.44 4.67 11.96
C SER A 191 25.01 6.04 11.58
N SER A 192 24.22 6.97 11.03
CA SER A 192 24.71 8.32 10.76
C SER A 192 23.63 9.35 11.04
N TYR A 193 23.86 10.15 12.08
CA TYR A 193 23.14 11.39 12.37
C TYR A 193 23.03 12.22 11.08
N CYS A 194 21.85 12.26 10.46
CA CYS A 194 21.60 13.06 9.27
C CYS A 194 21.27 14.51 9.70
N HIS A 195 22.21 15.18 10.36
CA HIS A 195 22.17 16.64 10.46
C HIS A 195 22.86 17.19 9.22
N GLY A 196 22.05 17.59 8.23
CA GLY A 196 22.51 18.21 7.00
C GLY A 196 22.03 19.65 6.89
N ASN A 197 22.50 20.51 7.80
CA ASN A 197 22.59 21.94 7.53
C ASN A 197 24.04 22.19 7.08
N THR A 198 24.36 21.93 5.82
CA THR A 198 25.58 22.46 5.20
C THR A 198 25.49 22.44 3.69
N THR A 199 25.61 23.63 3.15
CA THR A 199 25.99 23.94 1.77
C THR A 199 27.18 23.08 1.31
N GLY A 200 27.02 22.41 0.18
CA GLY A 200 28.12 21.90 -0.64
C GLY A 200 28.98 20.82 -0.01
N THR A 201 28.57 19.56 -0.11
CA THR A 201 29.45 18.43 -0.45
C THR A 201 28.60 17.17 -0.67
N SER A 202 28.95 16.42 -1.72
CA SER A 202 28.31 15.18 -2.12
C SER A 202 28.43 14.11 -1.04
N VAL A 203 27.38 13.89 -0.25
CA VAL A 203 27.24 12.70 0.60
C VAL A 203 26.60 11.60 -0.25
N THR A 204 27.42 10.68 -0.77
CA THR A 204 26.99 9.40 -1.34
C THR A 204 26.50 8.50 -0.21
N GLY A 205 25.26 8.70 0.24
CA GLY A 205 24.59 7.80 1.17
C GLY A 205 24.10 6.54 0.46
N LEU A 206 24.56 5.37 0.91
CA LEU A 206 23.99 4.07 0.54
C LEU A 206 22.54 3.98 1.04
N PHE A 207 21.58 4.08 0.11
CA PHE A 207 20.16 3.90 0.41
C PHE A 207 19.81 2.40 0.35
N TYR A 208 19.22 1.88 1.43
CA TYR A 208 18.72 0.49 1.48
C TYR A 208 17.20 0.45 1.47
N TRP A 209 16.63 -0.56 0.81
CA TRP A 209 15.19 -0.82 0.79
C TRP A 209 14.69 -1.41 2.13
N ALA A 210 13.45 -1.10 2.51
CA ALA A 210 12.83 -1.53 3.76
C ALA A 210 11.66 -2.47 3.45
N ARG A 211 11.51 -3.48 4.30
CA ARG A 211 10.51 -4.55 4.19
C ARG A 211 9.14 -4.01 4.64
N ILE A 212 8.05 -4.42 4.01
CA ILE A 212 6.69 -4.17 4.56
C ILE A 212 6.54 -5.00 5.83
N LEU A 213 5.96 -4.44 6.90
CA LEU A 213 5.73 -5.20 8.14
C LEU A 213 4.92 -6.47 7.82
N GLY A 214 5.51 -7.65 8.06
CA GLY A 214 4.86 -8.94 7.86
C GLY A 214 4.95 -9.56 6.45
N GLY A 215 5.73 -9.00 5.50
CA GLY A 215 6.01 -9.65 4.19
C GLY A 215 7.29 -10.49 4.19
N PRO A 216 7.52 -11.44 3.27
CA PRO A 216 8.81 -12.13 3.11
C PRO A 216 9.92 -11.20 2.59
N GLU A 217 11.19 -11.58 2.80
CA GLU A 217 12.37 -10.84 2.31
C GLU A 217 12.43 -10.88 0.77
N THR A 218 12.25 -9.74 0.12
CA THR A 218 12.54 -9.60 -1.32
C THR A 218 13.95 -9.06 -1.49
N ARG A 219 14.92 -9.95 -1.75
CA ARG A 219 16.21 -9.56 -2.31
C ARG A 219 16.00 -9.22 -3.78
N ILE A 220 16.14 -7.96 -4.13
CA ILE A 220 16.39 -7.57 -5.52
C ILE A 220 17.92 -7.45 -5.62
N THR A 221 18.54 -8.46 -6.23
CA THR A 221 19.92 -8.35 -6.70
C THR A 221 19.95 -7.33 -7.83
N HIS A 222 20.72 -6.26 -7.65
CA HIS A 222 21.09 -5.36 -8.73
C HIS A 222 21.76 -6.19 -9.84
N ILE A 223 21.19 -6.15 -11.05
CA ILE A 223 21.90 -6.47 -12.30
C ILE A 223 22.22 -5.13 -12.96
#